data_AF-A0A9E1RRV4-F1
#
_entry.id   AF-A0A9E1RRV4-F1
#
_cell.length_a   1.000
_cell.length_b   1.000
_cell.length_c   1.000
_cell.angle_alpha   90.00
_cell.angle_beta   90.00
_cell.angle_gamma   90.00
#
_symmetry.space_group_name_H-M   'P 1'
#
loop_
_entity.id
_entity.type
_entity.pdbx_description
1 polymer ?
#
loop_
_entity_poly.entity_id
_entity_poly.type
_entity_poly.pdbx_seq_one_letter_code
_entity_poly.pdbx_strand_id
1 'polypeptide(L)' 'MTHVNQIADTLQSVPSVLRALLEPFDHDTLALRPAPGEWCPLEVIGHLIACDSDAFRNRIEAI' A
#
# COMPACT_ATOMS: atom_id res chain seq x y z
N MET A 1 0.17 20.41 14.22
CA MET A 1 1.01 20.63 13.02
C MET A 1 1.75 19.33 12.79
N THR A 2 1.37 18.54 11.79
CA THR A 2 2.04 17.26 11.51
C THR A 2 3.39 17.57 10.87
N HIS A 3 4.47 17.11 11.48
CA HIS A 3 5.81 17.37 10.95
C HIS A 3 6.06 16.47 9.74
N VAL A 4 6.75 16.99 8.71
CA VAL A 4 7.09 16.24 7.48
C VAL A 4 7.76 14.90 7.81
N ASN A 5 8.63 14.85 8.82
CA ASN A 5 9.28 13.62 9.28
C ASN A 5 8.27 12.58 9.79
N GLN A 6 7.21 13.00 10.50
CA GLN A 6 6.17 12.06 10.95
C GLN A 6 5.39 11.47 9.78
N ILE A 7 5.17 12.24 8.72
CA ILE A 7 4.55 11.74 7.48
C ILE A 7 5.48 10.75 6.79
N ALA A 8 6.77 11.07 6.67
CA ALA A 8 7.76 10.17 6.09
C ALA A 8 7.87 8.85 6.86
N ASP A 9 7.96 8.91 8.19
CA ASP A 9 8.00 7.74 9.06
C ASP A 9 6.75 6.87 8.89
N THR A 10 5.58 7.51 8.80
CA THR A 10 4.30 6.81 8.58
C THR A 10 4.31 6.10 7.22
N LEU A 11 4.67 6.78 6.14
CA LEU A 11 4.73 6.20 4.79
C LEU A 11 5.73 5.05 4.72
N GLN A 12 6.91 5.21 5.33
CA GLN A 12 7.93 4.17 5.38
C GLN A 12 7.48 2.91 6.15
N SER A 13 6.55 3.05 7.10
CA SER A 13 6.00 1.92 7.87
C SER A 13 4.94 1.11 7.11
N VAL A 14 4.33 1.66 6.05
CA VAL A 14 3.18 1.04 5.37
C VAL A 14 3.46 -0.40 4.90
N PRO A 15 4.61 -0.73 4.28
CA PRO A 15 4.86 -2.10 3.81
C PRO A 15 4.90 -3.14 4.93
N SER A 16 5.45 -2.81 6.11
CA SER A 16 5.52 -3.76 7.23
C SER A 16 4.15 -3.94 7.89
N VAL A 17 3.38 -2.87 8.03
CA VAL A 17 2.00 -2.92 8.55
C VAL A 17 1.11 -3.74 7.62
N LEU A 18 1.15 -3.50 6.31
CA LEU A 18 0.37 -4.28 5.35
C LEU A 18 0.77 -5.75 5.35
N ARG A 19 2.06 -6.08 5.46
CA ARG A 19 2.49 -7.48 5.58
C ARG A 19 1.90 -8.14 6.82
N ALA A 20 1.97 -7.50 7.99
CA ALA A 20 1.42 -8.06 9.22
C ALA A 20 -0.10 -8.23 9.17
N LEU A 21 -0.82 -7.31 8.51
CA LEU A 21 -2.27 -7.41 8.33
C LEU A 21 -2.66 -8.56 7.39
N LEU A 22 -1.86 -8.84 6.37
CA LEU A 22 -2.19 -9.81 5.32
C LEU A 22 -1.62 -11.21 5.59
N GLU A 23 -0.58 -11.34 6.44
CA GLU A 23 0.04 -12.62 6.82
C GLU A 23 -0.96 -13.71 7.24
N PRO A 24 -2.05 -13.42 8.00
CA PRO A 24 -2.95 -14.47 8.46
C PRO A 24 -3.81 -15.12 7.37
N PHE A 25 -3.85 -14.54 6.15
CA PHE A 25 -4.74 -14.97 5.07
C PHE A 25 -3.96 -15.72 4.00
N ASP A 26 -4.57 -16.79 3.48
CA ASP A 26 -4.02 -17.49 2.33
C ASP A 26 -4.22 -16.70 1.03
N HIS A 27 -3.50 -17.10 -0.01
CA HIS A 27 -3.53 -16.43 -1.31
C HIS A 27 -4.95 -16.39 -1.91
N ASP A 28 -5.71 -17.48 -1.79
CA ASP A 28 -7.04 -17.58 -2.35
C ASP A 28 -8.01 -16.61 -1.67
N THR A 29 -7.93 -16.46 -0.36
CA THR A 29 -8.70 -15.46 0.40
C THR A 29 -8.33 -14.05 -0.04
N LEU A 30 -7.03 -13.77 -0.22
CA LEU A 30 -6.55 -12.46 -0.67
C LEU A 30 -6.95 -12.13 -2.11
N ALA A 31 -7.30 -13.13 -2.92
CA ALA A 31 -7.78 -12.96 -4.29
C ALA A 31 -9.31 -12.72 -4.38
N LEU A 32 -10.06 -12.87 -3.28
CA LEU A 32 -11.51 -12.67 -3.28
C LEU A 32 -11.88 -11.18 -3.36
N ARG A 33 -12.79 -10.87 -4.29
CA ARG A 33 -13.41 -9.54 -4.39
C ARG A 33 -14.64 -9.46 -3.48
N PRO A 34 -14.80 -8.38 -2.69
CA PRO A 34 -15.93 -8.23 -1.79
C PRO A 34 -17.27 -8.04 -2.52
N ALA A 35 -17.28 -7.32 -3.65
CA ALA A 35 -18.46 -7.15 -4.50
C ALA A 35 -18.07 -6.96 -5.98
N PRO A 36 -19.03 -7.09 -6.93
CA PRO A 36 -18.79 -6.78 -8.34
C PRO A 36 -18.29 -5.34 -8.52
N GLY A 37 -17.14 -5.19 -9.17
CA GLY A 37 -16.51 -3.89 -9.43
C GLY A 37 -15.55 -3.42 -8.33
N GLU A 38 -15.49 -4.08 -7.18
CA GLU A 38 -14.51 -3.80 -6.13
C GLU A 38 -13.22 -4.59 -6.33
N TRP A 39 -12.14 -4.13 -5.70
CA TRP A 39 -10.83 -4.77 -5.77
C TRP A 39 -10.63 -5.79 -4.66
N CYS A 40 -9.94 -6.88 -4.97
CA CYS A 40 -9.45 -7.78 -3.94
C CYS A 40 -8.20 -7.19 -3.24
N PRO A 41 -7.82 -7.70 -2.06
CA PRO A 41 -6.58 -7.30 -1.39
C PRO A 41 -5.34 -7.31 -2.29
N LEU A 42 -5.15 -8.34 -3.13
CA LEU A 42 -3.99 -8.41 -4.03
C LEU A 42 -3.98 -7.29 -5.09
N GLU A 43 -5.15 -6.91 -5.61
CA GLU A 43 -5.29 -5.80 -6.56
C GLU A 43 -4.98 -4.46 -5.90
N VAL A 44 -5.41 -4.25 -4.65
CA VAL A 44 -5.06 -3.07 -3.85
C VAL A 44 -3.54 -3.00 -3.64
N ILE A 45 -2.89 -4.10 -3.25
CA ILE A 45 -1.43 -4.13 -3.07
C ILE A 45 -0.71 -3.86 -4.39
N GLY A 46 -1.15 -4.47 -5.50
CA GLY A 46 -0.60 -4.20 -6.83
C GLY A 46 -0.69 -2.72 -7.21
N HIS A 47 -1.82 -2.08 -6.91
CA HIS A 47 -2.00 -0.65 -7.13
C HIS A 47 -1.04 0.19 -6.28
N LEU A 48 -0.87 -0.12 -4.99
CA LEU A 48 0.08 0.58 -4.12
C LEU A 48 1.52 0.46 -4.59
N ILE A 49 1.93 -0.73 -5.06
CA ILE A 49 3.26 -0.94 -5.65
C ILE A 49 3.47 -0.05 -6.88
N ALA A 50 2.50 0.00 -7.78
CA ALA A 50 2.56 0.85 -8.98
C ALA A 50 2.61 2.35 -8.63
N CYS A 51 1.92 2.74 -7.56
CA CYS A 51 1.95 4.10 -7.04
C CYS A 51 3.34 4.48 -6.49
N ASP A 52 3.93 3.64 -5.65
CA ASP A 52 5.26 3.87 -5.04
C ASP A 52 6.42 3.71 -6.03
N SER A 53 6.24 3.02 -7.15
CA SER A 53 7.27 2.86 -8.18
C SER A 53 7.38 4.08 -9.09
N ASP A 54 6.46 4.23 -10.02
CA ASP A 54 6.60 5.17 -11.15
C ASP A 54 5.71 6.40 -10.98
N ALA A 55 4.58 6.24 -10.28
CA ALA A 55 3.59 7.32 -10.18
C ALA A 55 4.01 8.43 -9.19
N PHE A 56 4.63 8.10 -8.06
CA PHE A 56 4.97 9.08 -7.01
C PHE A 56 6.46 9.27 -6.77
N ARG A 57 7.31 8.26 -7.01
CA ARG A 57 8.77 8.35 -6.76
C ARG A 57 9.43 9.55 -7.41
N ASN A 58 9.03 9.87 -8.65
CA ASN A 58 9.61 10.96 -9.43
C ASN A 58 8.89 12.31 -9.22
N ARG A 59 7.88 12.37 -8.33
CA ARG A 59 7.13 13.61 -8.03
C ARG A 59 7.66 14.36 -6.82
N ILE A 60 8.57 13.75 -6.06
CA ILE A 60 9.23 14.35 -4.90
C ILE A 60 10.71 14.49 -5.26
N GLU A 61 11.09 15.65 -5.80
CA GLU A 61 12.46 15.85 -6.34
C GLU A 61 13.49 16.32 -5.31
N ALA A 62 13.08 16.80 -4.15
CA ALA A 62 13.90 17.05 -2.97
C ALA A 62 13.02 17.71 -1.90
N ILE A 63 13.32 17.47 -0.63
CA ILE A 63 12.94 18.36 0.48
C ILE A 63 14.23 19.04 0.94
#